data_AF-A0A439TG33-F1
#
_entry.id   AF-A0A439TG33-F1
#
_cell.length_a   1.000
_cell.length_b   1.000
_cell.length_c   1.000
_cell.angle_alpha   90.00
_cell.angle_beta   90.00
_cell.angle_gamma   90.00
#
_symmetry.space_group_name_H-M   'P 1'
#
loop_
_entity.id
_entity.type
_entity.pdbx_description
1 polymer ?
#
loop_
_entity_poly.entity_id
_entity_poly.type
_entity_poly.pdbx_seq_one_letter_code
_entity_poly.pdbx_strand_id
1 'polypeptide(L)'
;NAVPWSAAVRRVADLGKLTVAPSPGPTWLYIELPDFLRFAGLPIDQVFSKGAVLIHSVSRLEGSGSDHLPLMVEFSLRPEQKMPVDEDETATASASMTQNGKTRS
;
A
#
# COMPACT_ATOMS: atom_id res chain seq x y z
N ASN A 1 -17.48 -8.25 5.99
CA ASN A 1 -18.83 -8.08 6.61
C ASN A 1 -18.89 -6.98 7.67
N ALA A 2 -18.30 -5.81 7.42
CA ALA A 2 -18.46 -4.66 8.30
C ALA A 2 -18.30 -3.38 7.49
N VAL A 3 -19.13 -2.37 7.76
CA VAL A 3 -19.07 -1.07 7.08
C VAL A 3 -17.89 -0.22 7.60
N PRO A 4 -17.32 0.70 6.81
CA PRO A 4 -16.10 1.44 7.16
C PRO A 4 -16.23 2.27 8.44
N TRP A 5 -17.42 2.77 8.74
CA TRP A 5 -17.71 3.55 9.95
C TRP A 5 -18.00 2.71 11.20
N SER A 6 -17.99 1.38 11.08
CA SER A 6 -18.26 0.49 12.21
C SER A 6 -17.11 0.49 13.24
N ALA A 7 -17.43 0.13 14.48
CA ALA A 7 -16.42 -0.13 15.50
C ALA A 7 -15.56 -1.36 15.17
N ALA A 8 -16.11 -2.32 14.43
CA ALA A 8 -15.42 -3.55 14.03
C ALA A 8 -14.22 -3.25 13.11
N VAL A 9 -14.42 -2.43 12.08
CA VAL A 9 -13.33 -2.03 11.16
C VAL A 9 -12.23 -1.29 11.90
N ARG A 10 -12.59 -0.33 12.76
CA ARG A 10 -11.63 0.41 13.62
C ARG A 10 -10.84 -0.54 14.51
N ARG A 11 -11.52 -1.44 15.23
CA ARG A 11 -10.87 -2.41 16.13
C ARG A 11 -9.88 -3.32 15.40
N VAL A 12 -10.24 -3.82 14.20
CA VAL A 12 -9.34 -4.65 13.39
C VAL A 12 -8.11 -3.86 12.95
N ALA A 13 -8.31 -2.61 12.50
CA ALA A 13 -7.21 -1.73 12.11
C ALA A 13 -6.26 -1.47 13.27
N ASP A 14 -6.79 -1.10 14.43
CA ASP A 14 -6.00 -0.76 15.63
C ASP A 14 -5.19 -1.96 16.13
N LEU A 15 -5.84 -3.12 16.30
CA LEU A 15 -5.17 -4.33 16.78
C LEU A 15 -4.10 -4.83 15.79
N GLY A 16 -4.37 -4.70 14.49
CA GLY A 16 -3.46 -5.13 13.43
C GLY A 16 -2.35 -4.11 13.11
N LYS A 17 -2.43 -2.88 13.66
CA LYS A 17 -1.63 -1.73 13.23
C LYS A 17 -1.72 -1.55 11.70
N LEU A 18 -2.94 -1.58 11.18
CA LEU A 18 -3.24 -1.51 9.75
C LEU A 18 -3.72 -0.11 9.37
N THR A 19 -3.41 0.30 8.15
CA THR A 19 -4.03 1.48 7.53
C THR A 19 -5.23 1.03 6.72
N VAL A 20 -6.38 1.66 6.92
CA VAL A 20 -7.61 1.38 6.16
C VAL A 20 -7.57 2.15 4.84
N ALA A 21 -7.78 1.45 3.72
CA ALA A 21 -7.95 2.12 2.43
C ALA A 21 -9.36 2.71 2.30
N PRO A 22 -9.54 3.84 1.61
CA PRO A 22 -10.87 4.36 1.31
C PRO A 22 -11.74 3.32 0.56
N SER A 23 -13.01 3.21 0.96
CA SER A 23 -13.96 2.31 0.31
C SER A 23 -14.42 2.86 -1.05
N PRO A 24 -14.51 2.03 -2.11
CA PRO A 24 -15.05 2.43 -3.41
C PRO A 24 -16.59 2.44 -3.46
N GLY A 25 -17.26 2.37 -2.30
CA GLY A 25 -18.72 2.34 -2.20
C GLY A 25 -19.29 0.92 -2.00
N PRO A 26 -20.59 0.71 -2.28
CA PRO A 26 -21.28 -0.55 -2.03
C PRO A 26 -20.61 -1.75 -2.70
N THR A 27 -20.16 -2.72 -1.91
CA THR A 27 -19.59 -3.97 -2.40
C THR A 27 -20.59 -5.12 -2.29
N TRP A 28 -21.48 -5.08 -1.30
CA TRP A 28 -22.60 -6.00 -1.21
C TRP A 28 -23.89 -5.35 -1.70
N LEU A 29 -24.62 -6.05 -2.56
CA LEU A 29 -25.88 -5.62 -3.14
C LEU A 29 -26.98 -6.59 -2.76
N TYR A 30 -28.13 -6.07 -2.33
CA TYR A 30 -29.34 -6.89 -2.25
C TYR A 30 -29.80 -7.21 -3.68
N ILE A 31 -29.74 -8.48 -4.07
CA ILE A 31 -29.93 -8.91 -5.48
C ILE A 31 -31.33 -8.59 -6.03
N GLU A 32 -32.34 -8.53 -5.17
CA GLU A 32 -33.71 -8.20 -5.57
C GLU A 32 -33.94 -6.69 -5.72
N LEU A 33 -32.97 -5.85 -5.33
CA LEU A 33 -33.07 -4.40 -5.46
C LEU A 33 -32.87 -4.00 -6.94
N PRO A 34 -33.74 -3.16 -7.53
CA PRO A 34 -33.55 -2.63 -8.88
C PRO A 34 -32.20 -1.92 -9.06
N ASP A 35 -31.67 -1.94 -10.29
CA ASP A 35 -30.34 -1.41 -10.61
C ASP A 35 -30.13 0.05 -10.18
N PHE A 36 -31.16 0.88 -10.35
CA PHE A 36 -31.09 2.30 -9.98
C PHE A 36 -30.98 2.52 -8.47
N LEU A 37 -31.25 1.51 -7.64
CA LEU A 37 -31.10 1.56 -6.18
C LEU A 37 -29.81 0.88 -5.68
N ARG A 38 -28.96 0.34 -6.57
CA ARG A 38 -27.72 -0.37 -6.16
C ARG A 38 -26.73 0.53 -5.39
N PHE A 39 -26.90 1.85 -5.42
CA PHE A 39 -26.16 2.78 -4.56
C PHE A 39 -26.45 2.58 -3.05
N ALA A 40 -27.56 1.93 -2.70
CA ALA A 40 -27.98 1.66 -1.33
C ALA A 40 -27.38 0.36 -0.74
N GLY A 41 -26.54 -0.35 -1.49
CA GLY A 41 -25.83 -1.51 -0.97
C GLY A 41 -24.82 -1.17 0.12
N LEU A 42 -24.23 -2.18 0.75
CA LEU A 42 -23.32 -1.99 1.88
C LEU A 42 -21.85 -2.13 1.45
N PRO A 43 -20.96 -1.20 1.85
CA PRO A 43 -19.52 -1.33 1.64
C PRO A 43 -18.93 -2.27 2.70
N ILE A 44 -19.08 -3.58 2.57
CA ILE A 44 -18.69 -4.53 3.64
C ILE A 44 -17.42 -5.31 3.39
N ASP A 45 -16.79 -5.09 2.24
CA ASP A 45 -15.47 -5.59 1.88
C ASP A 45 -14.43 -4.49 2.04
N GLN A 46 -13.47 -4.72 2.93
CA GLN A 46 -12.50 -3.73 3.38
C GLN A 46 -11.11 -4.10 2.89
N VAL A 47 -10.34 -3.11 2.48
CA VAL A 47 -8.93 -3.28 2.12
C VAL A 47 -8.07 -2.58 3.17
N PHE A 48 -7.05 -3.28 3.65
CA PHE A 48 -6.10 -2.79 4.64
C PHE A 48 -4.67 -2.96 4.12
N SER A 49 -3.78 -2.07 4.53
CA SER A 49 -2.34 -2.19 4.25
C SER A 49 -1.50 -2.16 5.53
N LYS A 50 -0.29 -2.71 5.44
CA LYS A 50 0.70 -2.72 6.51
C LYS A 50 2.11 -2.74 5.94
N GLY A 51 3.06 -2.17 6.68
CA GLY A 51 4.48 -2.27 6.35
C GLY A 51 4.79 -1.63 4.99
N ALA A 52 5.49 -2.36 4.12
CA ALA A 52 5.94 -1.83 2.83
C ALA A 52 4.81 -1.64 1.79
N VAL A 53 3.60 -2.13 2.02
CA VAL A 53 2.50 -2.06 1.04
C VAL A 53 2.00 -0.63 0.86
N LEU A 54 2.07 -0.12 -0.36
CA LEU A 54 1.48 1.15 -0.78
C LEU A 54 0.29 0.87 -1.70
N ILE A 55 -0.91 1.23 -1.25
CA ILE A 55 -2.12 1.14 -2.09
C ILE A 55 -2.19 2.39 -2.96
N HIS A 56 -2.31 2.19 -4.27
CA HIS A 56 -2.49 3.25 -5.27
C HIS A 56 -3.95 3.52 -5.56
N SER A 57 -4.73 2.45 -5.70
CA SER A 57 -6.17 2.55 -5.98
C SER A 57 -6.91 1.37 -5.36
N VAL A 58 -8.18 1.63 -5.03
CA VAL A 58 -9.17 0.58 -4.76
C VAL A 58 -10.38 0.92 -5.61
N SER A 59 -10.74 0.02 -6.51
CA SER A 59 -11.90 0.18 -7.38
C SER A 59 -12.80 -1.05 -7.30
N ARG A 60 -14.07 -0.84 -7.63
CA ARG A 60 -15.08 -1.89 -7.66
C ARG A 60 -15.30 -2.30 -9.12
N LEU A 61 -15.34 -3.60 -9.38
CA LEU A 61 -15.60 -4.16 -10.71
C LEU A 61 -17.08 -4.53 -10.89
N GLU A 62 -17.43 -4.87 -12.14
CA GLU A 62 -18.76 -5.36 -12.49
C GLU A 62 -19.08 -6.70 -11.82
N GLY A 63 -20.37 -6.99 -11.67
CA GLY A 63 -20.85 -8.18 -11.00
C GLY A 63 -20.55 -9.46 -11.78
N SER A 64 -20.08 -10.49 -11.08
CA SER A 64 -19.80 -11.82 -11.63
C SER A 64 -20.91 -12.84 -11.32
N GLY A 65 -22.12 -12.37 -10.99
CA GLY A 65 -23.24 -13.20 -10.54
C GLY A 65 -23.31 -13.45 -9.01
N SER A 66 -22.40 -12.85 -8.24
CA SER A 66 -22.47 -12.81 -6.77
C SER A 66 -23.23 -11.57 -6.27
N ASP A 67 -23.78 -11.65 -5.07
CA ASP A 67 -24.28 -10.52 -4.29
C ASP A 67 -23.16 -9.59 -3.80
N HIS A 68 -21.90 -10.06 -3.84
CA HIS A 68 -20.71 -9.24 -3.68
C HIS A 68 -20.11 -8.85 -5.04
N LEU A 69 -19.73 -7.58 -5.14
CA LEU A 69 -18.98 -7.01 -6.25
C LEU A 69 -17.48 -7.12 -5.99
N PRO A 70 -16.69 -7.55 -6.98
CA PRO A 70 -15.25 -7.70 -6.80
C PRO A 70 -14.55 -6.35 -6.56
N LEU A 71 -13.49 -6.40 -5.76
CA LEU A 71 -12.57 -5.28 -5.57
C LEU A 71 -11.27 -5.52 -6.33
N MET A 72 -10.84 -4.52 -7.09
CA MET A 72 -9.50 -4.45 -7.68
C MET A 72 -8.66 -3.50 -6.82
N VAL A 73 -7.46 -3.96 -6.45
CA VAL A 73 -6.51 -3.18 -5.66
C VAL A 73 -5.20 -3.09 -6.42
N GLU A 74 -4.81 -1.88 -6.77
CA GLU A 74 -3.50 -1.62 -7.34
C GLU A 74 -2.56 -1.19 -6.23
N PHE A 75 -1.43 -1.88 -6.08
CA PHE A 75 -0.48 -1.62 -5.01
C PHE A 75 0.95 -1.86 -5.47
N SER A 76 1.89 -1.29 -4.72
CA SER A 76 3.32 -1.58 -4.81
C SER A 76 3.91 -1.88 -3.44
N LEU A 77 5.15 -2.35 -3.44
CA LEU A 77 5.96 -2.48 -2.23
C LEU A 77 7.01 -1.38 -2.24
N ARG A 78 7.15 -0.67 -1.12
CA ARG A 78 8.27 0.23 -0.90
C ARG A 78 9.57 -0.56 -1.06
N PRO A 79 10.54 -0.07 -1.86
CA PRO A 79 11.86 -0.66 -1.92
C PRO A 79 12.45 -0.71 -0.51
N GLU A 80 13.08 -1.83 -0.16
CA GLU A 80 13.92 -1.84 1.04
C GLU A 80 15.03 -0.80 0.85
N GLN A 81 15.17 0.11 1.80
CA GLN A 81 16.35 0.97 1.85
C GLN A 81 17.54 0.05 2.09
N LYS A 82 18.29 -0.28 1.03
CA LYS A 82 19.66 -0.71 1.20
C LYS A 82 20.37 0.44 1.90
N MET A 83 20.65 0.27 3.19
CA MET A 83 21.65 1.12 3.84
C MET A 83 22.88 1.10 2.93
N PRO A 84 23.50 2.26 2.63
CA PRO A 84 24.80 2.25 1.98
C PRO A 84 25.67 1.37 2.85
N VAL A 85 26.10 0.22 2.31
CA VAL A 85 27.24 -0.47 2.91
C VAL A 85 28.37 0.53 2.73
N ASP A 86 28.99 0.93 3.83
CA ASP A 86 30.17 1.78 3.84
C ASP A 86 31.32 0.97 3.21
N GLU A 87 31.28 0.81 1.89
CA GLU A 87 32.22 0.03 1.07
C GLU A 87 33.04 0.96 0.16
N ASP A 88 33.15 2.23 0.56
CA ASP A 88 33.94 3.23 -0.12
C ASP A 88 34.97 3.88 0.83
N GLU A 89 35.83 3.05 1.45
CA GLU A 89 37.27 3.35 1.39
C GLU A 89 37.75 3.16 -0.06
N THR A 90 37.20 3.95 -0.98
CA THR A 90 37.62 3.92 -2.39
C THR A 90 39.01 4.51 -2.47
N ALA A 91 39.92 3.75 -3.08
CA ALA A 91 41.36 3.97 -3.18
C ALA A 91 41.81 5.23 -3.95
N THR A 92 40.99 6.27 -4.05
CA THR A 92 41.34 7.56 -4.69
C THR A 92 42.04 8.53 -3.75
N ALA A 93 41.95 8.36 -2.42
CA ALA A 93 42.72 9.18 -1.47
C ALA A 93 44.22 8.82 -1.46
N SER A 94 44.57 7.55 -1.64
CA SER A 94 45.97 7.06 -1.57
C SER A 94 46.86 7.50 -2.74
N ALA A 95 46.28 7.96 -3.86
CA ALA A 95 47.04 8.43 -5.02
C ALA A 95 47.55 9.89 -4.87
N SER A 96 47.00 10.67 -3.93
CA SER A 96 47.37 12.08 -3.73
C SER A 96 48.50 12.29 -2.71
N MET A 97 48.81 11.30 -1.86
CA MET A 97 49.89 11.38 -0.88
C MET A 97 51.28 11.04 -1.44
N THR A 98 51.37 10.31 -2.55
CA THR A 98 52.67 9.87 -3.11
C THR A 98 53.33 10.90 -4.03
N GLN A 99 52.61 11.92 -4.51
CA GLN A 99 53.18 12.92 -5.43
C GLN A 99 53.86 14.13 -4.75
N ASN A 100 53.68 14.34 -3.44
CA ASN A 100 54.27 15.50 -2.74
C ASN A 100 55.66 15.26 -2.11
N GLY A 101 56.28 14.09 -2.33
CA GLY A 101 57.55 13.73 -1.69
C GLY A 101 58.83 14.03 -2.48
N LYS A 102 58.76 14.61 -3.69
CA LYS A 102 59.94 14.81 -4.53
C LYS A 102 60.00 16.22 -5.12
N THR A 103 60.63 17.13 -4.38
CA THR A 103 61.63 18.12 -4.86
C THR A 103 61.83 19.22 -3.81
N ARG A 104 63.04 19.33 -3.26
CA ARG A 104 63.87 20.54 -3.32
C ARG A 104 65.25 20.26 -2.74
N SER A 105 66.20 20.95 -3.39
CA SER A 105 67.66 20.84 -3.34
C SER A 105 68.29 21.12 -1.98
#